data_AF-A0A7K1U0E1-F1
#
_entry.id   AF-A0A7K1U0E1-F1
#
_cell.length_a   1.000
_cell.length_b   1.000
_cell.length_c   1.000
_cell.angle_alpha   90.00
_cell.angle_beta   90.00
_cell.angle_gamma   90.00
#
_symmetry.space_group_name_H-M   'P 1'
#
loop_
_entity.id
_entity.type
_entity.pdbx_description
1 polymer ?
#
loop_
_entity_poly.entity_id
_entity_poly.type
_entity_poly.pdbx_seq_one_letter_code
_entity_poly.pdbx_strand_id
1 'polypeptide(L)'
;MKAENKYFPPATKVYRNRIIEGVSIPAFIRNGYYHFTDLDVYEDGRVNCWNFEDFEHFKEDVYNDWVSLSIPENEFISIHGLGCWTVANGSWIFDKDSFIEYVFSLIKELNPEMENIFKYRQKIVHGARIGESGTGNIYKPHSKHPRDPFPEKIKGDSVNLFYKLGEDYHLIKVTVFADLTINFGRLKKPFDLTFSELKELVDKKIVVTELPQHAKVSIYGLGNLIIGENQYVTDIHQKMLEINDMLRTLKGEPDSITTCIQAYQQYIENPTAENKEQLRISYEDVPEHNQMYIGDMDTKDIPVRMILYGEQEIENWSHYRVAKQRGEKLPVIKIPKQK
;
A
#
# COMPACT_ATOMS: atom_id res chain seq x y z
N MET A 1 -20.93 -0.79 -62.84
CA MET A 1 -21.43 -0.86 -61.45
C MET A 1 -20.24 -0.72 -60.50
N LYS A 2 -20.17 0.35 -59.71
CA LYS A 2 -19.16 0.48 -58.65
C LYS A 2 -19.59 -0.43 -57.50
N ALA A 3 -18.69 -1.29 -57.04
CA ALA A 3 -18.96 -2.16 -55.90
C ALA A 3 -19.34 -1.29 -54.69
N GLU A 4 -20.55 -1.50 -54.17
CA GLU A 4 -21.00 -0.84 -52.94
C GLU A 4 -20.06 -1.26 -51.80
N ASN A 5 -19.59 -0.26 -51.05
CA ASN A 5 -18.70 -0.46 -49.92
C ASN A 5 -19.50 -1.13 -48.79
N LYS A 6 -19.41 -2.45 -48.71
CA LYS A 6 -20.11 -3.28 -47.71
C LYS A 6 -19.44 -3.15 -46.34
N TYR A 7 -19.68 -2.04 -45.66
CA TYR A 7 -19.37 -1.92 -44.23
C TYR A 7 -20.61 -2.28 -43.40
N PHE A 8 -20.50 -3.37 -42.63
CA PHE A 8 -21.51 -3.75 -41.65
C PHE A 8 -20.94 -3.49 -40.25
N PRO A 9 -21.52 -2.57 -39.46
CA PRO A 9 -21.01 -2.28 -38.14
C PRO A 9 -21.14 -3.52 -37.25
N PRO A 10 -20.07 -3.94 -36.55
CA PRO A 10 -20.14 -5.09 -35.66
C PRO A 10 -21.01 -4.76 -34.44
N ALA A 11 -22.02 -5.57 -34.18
CA ALA A 11 -22.88 -5.43 -33.00
C ALA A 11 -22.20 -5.97 -31.72
N THR A 12 -21.35 -6.99 -31.86
CA THR A 12 -20.69 -7.65 -30.74
C THR A 12 -19.37 -6.96 -30.41
N LYS A 13 -19.24 -6.54 -29.16
CA LYS A 13 -17.97 -6.06 -28.59
C LYS A 13 -17.34 -7.19 -27.78
N VAL A 14 -16.02 -7.38 -27.93
CA VAL A 14 -15.25 -8.39 -27.20
C VAL A 14 -14.04 -7.72 -26.53
N TYR A 15 -13.56 -8.29 -25.44
CA TYR A 15 -12.32 -7.88 -24.77
C TYR A 15 -11.51 -9.11 -24.36
N ARG A 16 -10.22 -8.91 -24.08
CA ARG A 16 -9.31 -9.95 -23.54
C ARG A 16 -8.50 -9.36 -22.38
N ASN A 17 -8.17 -10.20 -21.41
CA ASN A 17 -7.19 -9.88 -20.37
C ASN A 17 -5.87 -10.60 -20.69
N ARG A 18 -4.75 -10.00 -20.29
CA ARG A 18 -3.41 -10.59 -20.40
C ARG A 18 -2.69 -10.43 -19.06
N ILE A 19 -2.04 -11.49 -18.60
CA ILE A 19 -1.08 -11.45 -17.49
C ILE A 19 0.29 -11.15 -18.08
N ILE A 20 1.03 -10.26 -17.42
CA ILE A 20 2.40 -9.90 -17.75
C ILE A 20 3.19 -10.14 -16.47
N GLU A 21 4.18 -11.04 -16.53
CA GLU A 21 4.99 -11.36 -15.35
C GLU A 21 5.94 -10.20 -15.02
N GLY A 22 6.26 -10.04 -13.74
CA GLY A 22 7.11 -8.96 -13.27
C GLY A 22 7.72 -9.23 -11.91
N VAL A 23 8.71 -8.40 -11.57
CA VAL A 23 9.39 -8.39 -10.28
C VAL A 23 9.28 -7.00 -9.65
N SER A 24 9.40 -6.92 -8.34
CA SER A 24 9.25 -5.67 -7.58
C SER A 24 10.55 -5.38 -6.84
N ILE A 25 11.12 -4.19 -7.06
CA ILE A 25 12.39 -3.76 -6.46
C ILE A 25 12.21 -2.43 -5.72
N PRO A 26 12.97 -2.17 -4.65
CA PRO A 26 12.86 -0.89 -3.94
C PRO A 26 13.41 0.28 -4.79
N ALA A 27 12.78 1.44 -4.70
CA ALA A 27 13.22 2.71 -5.31
C ALA A 27 12.76 3.92 -4.48
N PHE A 28 13.15 5.13 -4.89
CA PHE A 28 12.60 6.38 -4.36
C PHE A 28 11.91 7.18 -5.47
N ILE A 29 10.77 7.78 -5.17
CA ILE A 29 10.12 8.80 -6.02
C ILE A 29 10.35 10.17 -5.40
N ARG A 30 10.83 11.12 -6.19
CA ARG A 30 10.95 12.52 -5.78
C ARG A 30 9.71 13.30 -6.21
N ASN A 31 8.81 13.52 -5.26
CA ASN A 31 7.64 14.37 -5.44
C ASN A 31 7.47 15.30 -4.24
N GLY A 32 8.02 16.52 -4.38
CA GLY A 32 8.24 17.46 -3.27
C GLY A 32 9.42 17.03 -2.40
N TYR A 33 9.30 15.88 -1.75
CA TYR A 33 10.36 15.17 -1.01
C TYR A 33 10.46 13.72 -1.51
N TYR A 34 11.21 12.87 -0.81
CA TYR A 34 11.49 11.51 -1.26
C TYR A 34 10.50 10.50 -0.66
N HIS A 35 9.90 9.69 -1.51
CA HIS A 35 8.96 8.63 -1.12
C HIS A 35 9.59 7.28 -1.42
N PHE A 36 9.76 6.47 -0.40
CA PHE A 36 10.09 5.06 -0.59
C PHE A 36 8.92 4.35 -1.30
N THR A 37 9.22 3.64 -2.37
CA THR A 37 8.25 2.81 -3.10
C THR A 37 8.89 1.50 -3.52
N ASP A 38 8.07 0.51 -3.79
CA ASP A 38 8.47 -0.58 -4.66
C ASP A 38 8.14 -0.18 -6.11
N LEU A 39 9.04 -0.51 -7.02
CA LEU A 39 8.99 -0.30 -8.46
C LEU A 39 8.81 -1.67 -9.12
N ASP A 40 7.75 -1.82 -9.91
CA ASP A 40 7.48 -3.08 -10.61
C ASP A 40 8.08 -3.04 -12.02
N VAL A 41 8.87 -4.05 -12.36
CA VAL A 41 9.51 -4.26 -13.67
C VAL A 41 8.86 -5.47 -14.33
N TYR A 42 8.38 -5.30 -15.56
CA TYR A 42 7.63 -6.33 -16.28
C TYR A 42 8.40 -6.94 -17.46
N GLU A 43 8.05 -8.18 -17.83
CA GLU A 43 8.67 -8.93 -18.93
C GLU A 43 8.54 -8.24 -20.30
N ASP A 44 7.55 -7.36 -20.46
CA ASP A 44 7.35 -6.57 -21.68
C ASP A 44 8.15 -5.25 -21.68
N GLY A 45 9.05 -5.07 -20.71
CA GLY A 45 9.91 -3.89 -20.60
C GLY A 45 9.21 -2.65 -20.07
N ARG A 46 8.01 -2.78 -19.50
CA ARG A 46 7.36 -1.68 -18.80
C ARG A 46 7.80 -1.59 -17.35
N VAL A 47 7.70 -0.39 -16.80
CA VAL A 47 8.05 -0.10 -15.42
C VAL A 47 6.91 0.69 -14.77
N ASN A 48 6.48 0.25 -13.58
CA ASN A 48 5.53 0.99 -12.75
C ASN A 48 6.27 1.67 -11.59
N CYS A 49 6.33 3.00 -11.63
CA CYS A 49 6.98 3.84 -10.63
C CYS A 49 6.12 5.09 -10.36
N TRP A 50 4.85 4.84 -9.99
CA TRP A 50 3.72 5.80 -9.93
C TRP A 50 3.21 6.22 -11.31
N ASN A 51 4.08 6.26 -12.32
CA ASN A 51 3.72 6.23 -13.73
C ASN A 51 3.92 4.81 -14.29
N PHE A 52 3.08 4.38 -15.23
CA PHE A 52 3.21 3.07 -15.88
C PHE A 52 3.74 3.22 -17.31
N GLU A 53 5.07 3.21 -17.41
CA GLU A 53 5.81 3.69 -18.57
C GLU A 53 6.52 2.58 -19.33
N ASP A 54 7.03 2.93 -20.52
CA ASP A 54 7.98 2.07 -21.22
C ASP A 54 9.41 2.32 -20.72
N PHE A 55 10.33 1.46 -21.14
CA PHE A 55 11.71 1.53 -20.66
C PHE A 55 12.46 2.80 -21.07
N GLU A 56 12.11 3.48 -22.17
CA GLU A 56 12.80 4.71 -22.58
C GLU A 56 12.35 5.89 -21.74
N HIS A 57 11.04 6.04 -21.48
CA HIS A 57 10.53 7.08 -20.58
C HIS A 57 11.00 6.84 -19.14
N PHE A 58 11.06 5.58 -18.69
CA PHE A 58 11.66 5.25 -17.40
C PHE A 58 13.10 5.77 -17.24
N LYS A 59 13.94 5.69 -18.29
CA LYS A 59 15.29 6.26 -18.24
C LYS A 59 15.24 7.78 -18.07
N GLU A 60 14.33 8.45 -18.76
CA GLU A 60 14.12 9.90 -18.61
C GLU A 60 13.71 10.24 -17.17
N ASP A 61 12.82 9.47 -16.57
CA ASP A 61 12.40 9.62 -15.16
C ASP A 61 13.59 9.44 -14.18
N VAL A 62 14.50 8.51 -14.44
CA VAL A 62 15.74 8.37 -13.66
C VAL A 62 16.68 9.57 -13.88
N TYR A 63 16.87 10.02 -15.12
CA TYR A 63 17.76 11.16 -15.40
C TYR A 63 17.23 12.48 -14.86
N ASN A 64 15.90 12.65 -14.84
CA ASN A 64 15.21 13.83 -14.31
C ASN A 64 15.01 13.80 -12.79
N ASP A 65 15.54 12.78 -12.10
CA ASP A 65 15.40 12.56 -10.65
C ASP A 65 13.96 12.33 -10.18
N TRP A 66 13.01 12.01 -11.07
CA TRP A 66 11.68 11.53 -10.66
C TRP A 66 11.83 10.19 -9.93
N VAL A 67 12.51 9.22 -10.56
CA VAL A 67 13.02 8.04 -9.87
C VAL A 67 14.41 8.36 -9.36
N SER A 68 14.55 8.50 -8.05
CA SER A 68 15.80 8.84 -7.41
C SER A 68 16.46 7.63 -6.75
N LEU A 69 17.79 7.68 -6.68
CA LEU A 69 18.64 6.59 -6.19
C LEU A 69 19.37 6.95 -4.90
N SER A 70 19.21 8.20 -4.47
CA SER A 70 19.82 8.73 -3.27
C SER A 70 18.94 9.79 -2.66
N ILE A 71 18.97 9.89 -1.33
CA ILE A 71 18.33 10.97 -0.60
C ILE A 71 19.44 11.87 -0.04
N PRO A 72 19.44 13.18 -0.35
CA PRO A 72 20.39 14.13 0.22
C PRO A 72 20.27 14.24 1.74
N GLU A 73 21.34 14.70 2.38
CA GLU A 73 21.31 15.00 3.82
C GLU A 73 20.30 16.12 4.13
N ASN A 74 19.60 15.97 5.26
CA ASN A 74 18.54 16.85 5.76
C ASN A 74 17.24 16.88 4.92
N GLU A 75 17.14 16.05 3.88
CA GLU A 75 15.88 15.84 3.15
C GLU A 75 15.00 14.79 3.82
N PHE A 76 13.69 14.83 3.52
CA PHE A 76 12.73 13.90 4.08
C PHE A 76 12.59 12.62 3.24
N ILE A 77 12.58 11.48 3.92
CA ILE A 77 12.10 10.19 3.41
C ILE A 77 10.73 9.87 4.03
N SER A 78 9.74 9.68 3.18
CA SER A 78 8.43 9.14 3.54
C SER A 78 8.35 7.67 3.15
N ILE A 79 7.96 6.83 4.10
CA ILE A 79 7.68 5.42 3.86
C ILE A 79 6.18 5.23 4.06
N HIS A 80 5.48 4.93 2.96
CA HIS A 80 4.02 4.84 2.95
C HIS A 80 3.51 3.89 4.03
N GLY A 81 2.56 4.38 4.83
CA GLY A 81 1.93 3.65 5.92
C GLY A 81 2.86 3.31 7.09
N LEU A 82 4.05 3.91 7.19
CA LEU A 82 5.01 3.65 8.27
C LEU A 82 5.48 4.92 8.98
N GLY A 83 5.93 5.94 8.25
CA GLY A 83 6.39 7.18 8.85
C GLY A 83 7.18 8.09 7.91
N CYS A 84 7.65 9.22 8.45
CA CYS A 84 8.48 10.17 7.73
C CYS A 84 9.64 10.67 8.61
N TRP A 85 10.85 10.62 8.08
CA TRP A 85 12.09 11.00 8.77
C TRP A 85 12.94 11.91 7.91
N THR A 86 13.73 12.80 8.52
CA THR A 86 14.88 13.40 7.82
C THR A 86 15.98 12.35 7.63
N VAL A 87 16.78 12.46 6.57
CA VAL A 87 17.97 11.62 6.35
C VAL A 87 19.21 12.37 6.84
N ALA A 88 19.90 11.83 7.84
CA ALA A 88 21.13 12.41 8.35
C ALA A 88 22.35 12.07 7.49
N ASN A 89 22.39 10.86 6.92
CA ASN A 89 23.42 10.41 5.99
C ASN A 89 22.86 9.23 5.15
N GLY A 90 23.33 9.06 3.91
CA GLY A 90 22.93 7.97 3.02
C GLY A 90 24.12 7.40 2.25
N SER A 91 24.15 6.07 2.13
CA SER A 91 25.12 5.32 1.31
C SER A 91 24.36 4.39 0.38
N TRP A 92 24.43 4.68 -0.92
CA TRP A 92 23.62 4.06 -1.95
C TRP A 92 24.47 3.19 -2.88
N ILE A 93 23.89 2.10 -3.40
CA ILE A 93 24.63 1.10 -4.19
C ILE A 93 24.59 1.37 -5.69
N PHE A 94 23.71 2.28 -6.13
CA PHE A 94 23.51 2.60 -7.54
C PHE A 94 23.73 4.08 -7.81
N ASP A 95 24.27 4.35 -9.00
CA ASP A 95 24.10 5.61 -9.72
C ASP A 95 23.04 5.44 -10.84
N LYS A 96 22.75 6.52 -11.58
CA LYS A 96 21.70 6.53 -12.61
C LYS A 96 21.91 5.46 -13.66
N ASP A 97 23.13 5.33 -14.18
CA ASP A 97 23.44 4.40 -15.26
C ASP A 97 23.40 2.94 -14.78
N SER A 98 24.01 2.64 -13.64
CA SER A 98 24.00 1.29 -13.05
C SER A 98 22.61 0.83 -12.60
N PHE A 99 21.72 1.75 -12.17
CA PHE A 99 20.34 1.39 -11.88
C PHE A 99 19.54 1.08 -13.15
N ILE A 100 19.70 1.87 -14.20
CA ILE A 100 19.08 1.61 -15.51
C ILE A 100 19.56 0.25 -16.04
N GLU A 101 20.85 -0.05 -15.95
CA GLU A 101 21.41 -1.36 -16.33
C GLU A 101 20.85 -2.49 -15.48
N TYR A 102 20.67 -2.28 -14.16
CA TYR A 102 20.06 -3.26 -13.28
C TYR A 102 18.60 -3.55 -13.68
N VAL A 103 17.77 -2.53 -13.87
CA VAL A 103 16.38 -2.72 -14.34
C VAL A 103 16.35 -3.41 -15.69
N PHE A 104 17.23 -3.05 -16.61
CA PHE A 104 17.35 -3.74 -17.90
C PHE A 104 17.71 -5.22 -17.74
N SER A 105 18.58 -5.56 -16.78
CA SER A 105 18.94 -6.94 -16.49
C SER A 105 17.76 -7.76 -15.96
N LEU A 106 16.86 -7.15 -15.19
CA LEU A 106 15.63 -7.80 -14.71
C LEU A 106 14.65 -8.06 -15.86
N ILE A 107 14.51 -7.12 -16.80
CA ILE A 107 13.70 -7.33 -18.01
C ILE A 107 14.26 -8.51 -18.80
N LYS A 108 15.58 -8.59 -18.96
CA LYS A 108 16.24 -9.73 -19.63
C LYS A 108 16.10 -11.04 -18.88
N GLU A 109 16.11 -11.03 -17.56
CA GLU A 109 15.88 -12.24 -16.76
C GLU A 109 14.46 -12.78 -16.98
N LEU A 110 13.47 -11.89 -17.02
CA LEU A 110 12.07 -12.23 -17.29
C LEU A 110 11.80 -12.60 -18.75
N ASN A 111 12.51 -11.95 -19.68
CA ASN A 111 12.33 -12.11 -21.12
C ASN A 111 13.70 -12.14 -21.84
N PRO A 112 14.41 -13.28 -21.83
CA PRO A 112 15.77 -13.39 -22.37
C PRO A 112 15.90 -13.01 -23.85
N GLU A 113 14.87 -13.31 -24.64
CA GLU A 113 14.83 -13.02 -26.09
C GLU A 113 14.37 -11.59 -26.40
N MET A 114 13.94 -10.82 -25.40
CA MET A 114 13.42 -9.46 -25.54
C MET A 114 12.28 -9.38 -26.57
N GLU A 115 11.40 -10.38 -26.58
CA GLU A 115 10.25 -10.42 -27.49
C GLU A 115 9.08 -9.60 -26.95
N ASN A 116 8.28 -9.01 -27.83
CA ASN A 116 7.06 -8.27 -27.46
C ASN A 116 7.28 -7.09 -26.49
N ILE A 117 8.48 -6.48 -26.50
CA ILE A 117 8.78 -5.29 -25.71
C ILE A 117 7.86 -4.15 -26.10
N PHE A 118 7.21 -3.58 -25.10
CA PHE A 118 6.32 -2.45 -25.24
C PHE A 118 7.11 -1.21 -25.66
N LYS A 119 6.57 -0.50 -26.64
CA LYS A 119 7.07 0.81 -27.07
C LYS A 119 5.90 1.76 -27.02
N TYR A 120 6.00 2.78 -26.18
CA TYR A 120 4.94 3.73 -25.99
C TYR A 120 4.54 4.36 -27.32
N ARG A 121 3.24 4.42 -27.54
CA ARG A 121 2.63 5.20 -28.60
C ARG A 121 1.56 6.05 -27.96
N GLN A 122 1.75 7.37 -28.03
CA GLN A 122 0.79 8.31 -27.50
C GLN A 122 -0.60 8.04 -28.08
N LYS A 123 -1.54 7.65 -27.22
CA LYS A 123 -2.91 7.37 -27.61
C LYS A 123 -3.76 8.62 -27.40
N ILE A 124 -4.27 9.19 -28.48
CA ILE A 124 -5.21 10.31 -28.44
C ILE A 124 -6.58 9.80 -28.86
N VAL A 125 -7.57 9.93 -27.98
CA VAL A 125 -8.97 9.56 -28.23
C VAL A 125 -9.83 10.80 -28.03
N HIS A 126 -10.54 11.23 -29.07
CA HIS A 126 -11.38 12.44 -29.05
C HIS A 126 -10.66 13.70 -28.54
N GLY A 127 -9.36 13.86 -28.86
CA GLY A 127 -8.55 15.00 -28.42
C GLY A 127 -7.97 14.89 -27.00
N ALA A 128 -8.36 13.86 -26.23
CA ALA A 128 -7.79 13.58 -24.92
C ALA A 128 -6.61 12.60 -25.05
N ARG A 129 -5.52 12.89 -24.32
CA ARG A 129 -4.41 11.93 -24.15
C ARG A 129 -4.86 10.86 -23.16
N ILE A 130 -4.75 9.60 -23.57
CA ILE A 130 -5.09 8.45 -22.73
C ILE A 130 -3.79 7.83 -22.24
N GLY A 131 -3.54 7.96 -20.94
CA GLY A 131 -2.51 7.19 -20.24
C GLY A 131 -2.98 5.76 -19.98
N GLU A 132 -2.03 4.84 -19.79
CA GLU A 132 -2.31 3.50 -19.30
C GLU A 132 -1.89 3.43 -17.83
N SER A 133 -2.70 2.80 -16.99
CA SER A 133 -2.37 2.51 -15.61
C SER A 133 -2.14 1.02 -15.45
N GLY A 134 -1.14 0.64 -14.66
CA GLY A 134 -0.87 -0.74 -14.28
C GLY A 134 -0.62 -0.79 -12.77
N THR A 135 -1.12 -1.83 -12.13
CA THR A 135 -0.84 -2.12 -10.72
C THR A 135 -0.39 -3.58 -10.63
N GLY A 136 0.78 -3.81 -10.05
CA GLY A 136 1.25 -5.16 -9.75
C GLY A 136 0.33 -5.85 -8.75
N ASN A 137 0.15 -7.16 -8.94
CA ASN A 137 -0.51 -8.00 -7.93
C ASN A 137 0.57 -8.88 -7.29
N ILE A 138 0.76 -8.74 -5.98
CA ILE A 138 1.70 -9.58 -5.25
C ILE A 138 1.15 -11.01 -5.19
N TYR A 139 2.01 -11.98 -5.48
CA TYR A 139 1.65 -13.38 -5.35
C TYR A 139 2.86 -14.23 -4.94
N LYS A 140 2.59 -15.41 -4.42
CA LYS A 140 3.57 -16.50 -4.34
C LYS A 140 3.12 -17.70 -5.19
N PRO A 141 4.03 -18.36 -5.91
CA PRO A 141 3.69 -19.54 -6.67
C PRO A 141 3.45 -20.73 -5.73
N HIS A 142 2.39 -21.48 -5.99
CA HIS A 142 2.11 -22.77 -5.40
C HIS A 142 2.13 -23.83 -6.49
N SER A 143 3.29 -24.45 -6.66
CA SER A 143 3.48 -25.52 -7.64
C SER A 143 2.97 -26.85 -7.07
N LYS A 144 2.16 -27.58 -7.84
CA LYS A 144 1.72 -28.93 -7.44
C LYS A 144 2.85 -29.95 -7.46
N HIS A 145 3.91 -29.66 -8.22
CA HIS A 145 5.09 -30.50 -8.43
C HIS A 145 6.25 -29.65 -8.98
N PRO A 146 7.52 -30.09 -8.91
CA PRO A 146 8.69 -29.26 -9.21
C PRO A 146 8.81 -28.69 -10.64
N ARG A 147 8.00 -29.18 -11.59
CA ARG A 147 8.00 -28.73 -12.99
C ARG A 147 6.63 -28.24 -13.46
N ASP A 148 5.80 -27.78 -12.52
CA ASP A 148 4.48 -27.24 -12.82
C ASP A 148 4.60 -26.01 -13.74
N PRO A 149 4.15 -26.08 -15.01
CA PRO A 149 4.28 -24.96 -15.93
C PRO A 149 3.30 -23.82 -15.62
N PHE A 150 2.27 -24.08 -14.80
CA PHE A 150 1.23 -23.13 -14.46
C PHE A 150 0.94 -23.19 -12.96
N PRO A 151 1.92 -22.80 -12.11
CA PRO A 151 1.72 -22.81 -10.67
C PRO A 151 0.54 -21.90 -10.30
N GLU A 152 -0.22 -22.33 -9.30
CA GLU A 152 -1.29 -21.51 -8.75
C GLU A 152 -0.69 -20.25 -8.13
N LYS A 153 -1.33 -19.10 -8.35
CA LYS A 153 -0.88 -17.82 -7.79
C LYS A 153 -1.67 -17.53 -6.53
N ILE A 154 -1.04 -17.77 -5.37
CA ILE A 154 -1.60 -17.39 -4.08
C ILE A 154 -1.42 -15.88 -3.93
N LYS A 155 -2.53 -15.14 -3.94
CA LYS A 155 -2.52 -13.68 -3.79
C LYS A 155 -1.94 -13.28 -2.44
N GLY A 156 -1.26 -12.16 -2.44
CA GLY A 156 -0.80 -11.50 -1.23
C GLY A 156 -0.97 -10.00 -1.26
N ASP A 157 -0.76 -9.39 -0.11
CA ASP A 157 -0.71 -7.96 0.12
C ASP A 157 0.41 -7.66 1.11
N SER A 158 0.80 -6.40 1.30
CA SER A 158 2.00 -6.10 2.10
C SER A 158 1.99 -4.75 2.80
N VAL A 159 2.76 -4.69 3.88
CA VAL A 159 3.09 -3.45 4.59
C VAL A 159 4.60 -3.30 4.80
N ASN A 160 5.02 -2.06 5.03
CA ASN A 160 6.38 -1.73 5.44
C ASN A 160 6.51 -1.82 6.97
N LEU A 161 7.58 -2.46 7.47
CA LEU A 161 7.98 -2.47 8.87
C LEU A 161 9.51 -2.44 8.98
N PHE A 162 10.04 -2.16 10.17
CA PHE A 162 11.47 -2.32 10.45
C PHE A 162 11.75 -3.61 11.19
N TYR A 163 12.83 -4.28 10.82
CA TYR A 163 13.34 -5.48 11.45
C TYR A 163 14.73 -5.23 12.04
N LYS A 164 14.87 -5.42 13.35
CA LYS A 164 16.13 -5.25 14.06
C LYS A 164 17.00 -6.49 13.89
N LEU A 165 18.21 -6.31 13.36
CA LEU A 165 19.21 -7.35 13.21
C LEU A 165 20.53 -6.88 13.84
N GLY A 166 20.76 -7.32 15.09
CA GLY A 166 21.85 -6.77 15.90
C GLY A 166 21.55 -5.33 16.30
N GLU A 167 22.47 -4.40 16.00
CA GLU A 167 22.31 -2.96 16.25
C GLU A 167 21.72 -2.20 15.07
N ASP A 168 21.67 -2.82 13.88
CA ASP A 168 21.16 -2.22 12.65
C ASP A 168 19.67 -2.58 12.44
N TYR A 169 18.96 -1.72 11.72
CA TYR A 169 17.57 -1.93 11.33
C TYR A 169 17.48 -2.19 9.83
N HIS A 170 16.53 -3.01 9.42
CA HIS A 170 16.24 -3.29 8.01
C HIS A 170 14.82 -2.86 7.69
N LEU A 171 14.64 -2.12 6.60
CA LEU A 171 13.30 -1.86 6.06
C LEU A 171 12.83 -3.12 5.33
N ILE A 172 11.88 -3.83 5.93
CA ILE A 172 11.38 -5.11 5.42
C ILE A 172 9.99 -4.96 4.82
N LYS A 173 9.72 -5.76 3.78
CA LYS A 173 8.37 -5.88 3.21
C LYS A 173 7.71 -7.07 3.88
N VAL A 174 6.68 -6.81 4.68
CA VAL A 174 5.89 -7.86 5.34
C VAL A 174 4.72 -8.19 4.44
N THR A 175 4.85 -9.27 3.68
CA THR A 175 3.84 -9.72 2.72
C THR A 175 2.98 -10.79 3.35
N VAL A 176 1.67 -10.59 3.44
CA VAL A 176 0.72 -11.62 3.86
C VAL A 176 0.11 -12.32 2.65
N PHE A 177 -0.12 -13.62 2.76
CA PHE A 177 -0.71 -14.43 1.68
C PHE A 177 -2.04 -15.06 2.10
N ALA A 178 -2.88 -15.40 1.12
CA ALA A 178 -4.20 -16.01 1.35
C ALA A 178 -4.15 -17.37 2.07
N ASP A 179 -3.00 -18.05 2.05
CA ASP A 179 -2.77 -19.29 2.81
C ASP A 179 -2.24 -19.06 4.23
N LEU A 180 -2.36 -17.83 4.75
CA LEU A 180 -1.95 -17.40 6.10
C LEU A 180 -0.44 -17.35 6.37
N THR A 181 0.39 -17.57 5.35
CA THR A 181 1.83 -17.39 5.47
C THR A 181 2.19 -15.91 5.41
N ILE A 182 3.19 -15.50 6.19
CA ILE A 182 3.76 -14.14 6.16
C ILE A 182 5.20 -14.21 5.67
N ASN A 183 5.42 -13.51 4.55
CA ASN A 183 6.65 -13.11 3.88
C ASN A 183 7.49 -12.04 4.59
N PHE A 184 8.68 -12.32 5.14
CA PHE A 184 9.66 -11.26 5.40
C PHE A 184 10.61 -11.09 4.20
N GLY A 185 10.25 -10.16 3.31
CA GLY A 185 11.02 -9.78 2.13
C GLY A 185 11.99 -8.62 2.38
N ARG A 186 12.72 -8.21 1.32
CA ARG A 186 13.78 -7.20 1.37
C ARG A 186 14.89 -7.51 2.39
N LEU A 187 15.27 -8.78 2.41
CA LEU A 187 16.40 -9.32 3.16
C LEU A 187 17.26 -10.17 2.23
N LYS A 188 18.54 -10.33 2.57
CA LYS A 188 19.45 -11.23 1.83
C LYS A 188 18.92 -12.67 1.79
N LYS A 189 18.25 -13.09 2.87
CA LYS A 189 17.59 -14.38 2.98
C LYS A 189 16.18 -14.12 3.52
N PRO A 190 15.19 -13.96 2.63
CA PRO A 190 13.79 -13.92 3.03
C PRO A 190 13.40 -15.21 3.74
N PHE A 191 12.41 -15.10 4.64
CA PHE A 191 11.88 -16.26 5.35
C PHE A 191 10.40 -16.09 5.63
N ASP A 192 9.73 -17.21 5.82
CA ASP A 192 8.32 -17.29 6.10
C ASP A 192 8.08 -17.45 7.60
N LEU A 193 6.96 -16.91 8.07
CA LEU A 193 6.48 -17.04 9.44
C LEU A 193 4.95 -16.96 9.50
N THR A 194 4.40 -17.29 10.65
CA THR A 194 2.98 -17.21 10.97
C THR A 194 2.65 -15.88 11.65
N PHE A 195 1.37 -15.50 11.65
CA PHE A 195 0.94 -14.30 12.35
C PHE A 195 1.23 -14.33 13.87
N SER A 196 1.26 -15.53 14.48
CA SER A 196 1.66 -15.67 15.90
C SER A 196 3.13 -15.35 16.10
N GLU A 197 4.00 -15.87 15.23
CA GLU A 197 5.44 -15.57 15.29
C GLU A 197 5.71 -14.08 15.02
N LEU A 198 4.95 -13.43 14.13
CA LEU A 198 5.03 -11.98 13.93
C LEU A 198 4.73 -11.22 15.23
N LYS A 199 3.65 -11.60 15.93
CA LYS A 199 3.29 -10.98 17.23
C LYS A 199 4.42 -11.14 18.24
N GLU A 200 5.00 -12.33 18.35
CA GLU A 200 6.14 -12.54 19.24
C GLU A 200 7.34 -11.65 18.89
N LEU A 201 7.62 -11.43 17.60
CA LEU A 201 8.71 -10.54 17.17
C LEU A 201 8.41 -9.07 17.51
N VAL A 202 7.14 -8.65 17.42
CA VAL A 202 6.69 -7.32 17.85
C VAL A 202 6.82 -7.17 19.37
N ASP A 203 6.35 -8.15 20.14
CA ASP A 203 6.42 -8.14 21.61
C ASP A 203 7.88 -8.08 22.11
N LYS A 204 8.78 -8.78 21.41
CA LYS A 204 10.23 -8.77 21.66
C LYS A 204 10.93 -7.49 21.15
N LYS A 205 10.20 -6.56 20.53
CA LYS A 205 10.73 -5.33 19.89
C LYS A 205 11.81 -5.60 18.83
N ILE A 206 11.68 -6.75 18.16
CA ILE A 206 12.52 -7.13 17.01
C ILE A 206 11.89 -6.58 15.73
N VAL A 207 10.56 -6.56 15.64
CA VAL A 207 9.82 -5.89 14.57
C VAL A 207 9.18 -4.64 15.15
N VAL A 208 9.48 -3.48 14.54
CA VAL A 208 9.10 -2.16 15.06
C VAL A 208 8.67 -1.21 13.95
N THR A 209 7.94 -0.16 14.32
CA THR A 209 7.68 1.00 13.45
C THR A 209 8.52 2.20 13.85
N GLU A 210 8.76 2.37 15.14
CA GLU A 210 9.58 3.45 15.70
C GLU A 210 11.06 3.05 15.74
N LEU A 211 11.91 3.99 15.37
CA LEU A 211 13.35 3.85 15.34
C LEU A 211 14.00 4.86 16.30
N PRO A 212 15.10 4.48 17.00
CA PRO A 212 15.85 5.44 17.78
C PRO A 212 16.50 6.49 16.87
N GLN A 213 16.69 7.71 17.39
CA GLN A 213 17.37 8.77 16.65
C GLN A 213 18.76 8.31 16.21
N HIS A 214 19.16 8.64 14.97
CA HIS A 214 20.42 8.20 14.37
C HIS A 214 20.55 6.68 14.18
N ALA A 215 19.43 5.94 14.18
CA ALA A 215 19.45 4.54 13.78
C ALA A 215 19.92 4.39 12.33
N LYS A 216 20.73 3.35 12.11
CA LYS A 216 21.12 2.93 10.78
C LYS A 216 20.07 1.97 10.22
N VAL A 217 19.52 2.32 9.06
CA VAL A 217 18.50 1.56 8.34
C VAL A 217 19.08 1.07 7.02
N SER A 218 19.01 -0.24 6.79
CA SER A 218 19.38 -0.87 5.53
C SER A 218 18.14 -1.17 4.70
N ILE A 219 18.15 -0.80 3.43
CA ILE A 219 17.14 -1.14 2.44
C ILE A 219 17.81 -2.10 1.44
N TYR A 220 17.50 -3.39 1.56
CA TYR A 220 18.13 -4.40 0.71
C TYR A 220 17.83 -4.12 -0.77
N GLY A 221 18.88 -3.99 -1.58
CA GLY A 221 18.74 -3.63 -3.00
C GLY A 221 18.74 -2.12 -3.29
N LEU A 222 18.98 -1.24 -2.31
CA LEU A 222 19.23 0.19 -2.56
C LEU A 222 20.43 0.75 -1.81
N GLY A 223 20.62 0.36 -0.54
CA GLY A 223 21.67 0.94 0.28
C GLY A 223 21.30 1.02 1.76
N ASN A 224 21.91 1.96 2.45
CA ASN A 224 21.67 2.23 3.86
C ASN A 224 21.62 3.73 4.12
N LEU A 225 20.90 4.12 5.17
CA LEU A 225 20.77 5.49 5.60
C LEU A 225 20.79 5.57 7.13
N ILE A 226 21.19 6.72 7.65
CA ILE A 226 21.05 7.08 9.06
C ILE A 226 19.86 8.03 9.13
N ILE A 227 18.85 7.66 9.92
CA ILE A 227 17.68 8.52 10.12
C ILE A 227 18.01 9.68 11.08
N GLY A 228 17.40 10.83 10.85
CA GLY A 228 17.46 11.99 11.74
C GLY A 228 16.18 12.13 12.56
N GLU A 229 15.58 13.31 12.53
CA GLU A 229 14.33 13.62 13.23
C GLU A 229 13.12 12.93 12.59
N ASN A 230 12.21 12.46 13.44
CA ASN A 230 10.94 11.88 13.06
C ASN A 230 9.87 12.99 12.95
N GLN A 231 9.13 13.03 11.84
CA GLN A 231 7.97 13.92 11.68
C GLN A 231 6.68 13.26 12.18
N TYR A 232 6.49 12.00 11.82
CA TYR A 232 5.42 11.15 12.33
C TYR A 232 5.79 9.68 12.13
N VAL A 233 5.26 8.83 13.00
CA VAL A 233 5.39 7.38 12.91
C VAL A 233 4.03 6.74 13.16
N THR A 234 3.71 5.70 12.40
CA THR A 234 2.53 4.88 12.65
C THR A 234 2.80 3.96 13.82
N ASP A 235 1.86 3.88 14.77
CA ASP A 235 1.96 2.96 15.88
C ASP A 235 1.97 1.48 15.42
N ILE A 236 2.76 0.64 16.09
CA ILE A 236 2.89 -0.77 15.71
C ILE A 236 1.58 -1.55 15.86
N HIS A 237 0.73 -1.20 16.83
CA HIS A 237 -0.58 -1.85 16.97
C HIS A 237 -1.47 -1.53 15.77
N GLN A 238 -1.43 -0.31 15.24
CA GLN A 238 -2.17 0.06 14.02
C GLN A 238 -1.73 -0.79 12.82
N LYS A 239 -0.41 -1.01 12.67
CA LYS A 239 0.11 -1.92 11.63
C LYS A 239 -0.36 -3.36 11.84
N MET A 240 -0.45 -3.82 13.08
CA MET A 240 -0.94 -5.17 13.37
C MET A 240 -2.42 -5.34 13.03
N LEU A 241 -3.25 -4.30 13.23
CA LEU A 241 -4.65 -4.28 12.79
C LEU A 241 -4.74 -4.32 11.26
N GLU A 242 -3.94 -3.50 10.55
CA GLU A 242 -3.89 -3.55 9.08
C GLU A 242 -3.50 -4.94 8.55
N ILE A 243 -2.50 -5.58 9.17
CA ILE A 243 -2.07 -6.94 8.80
C ILE A 243 -3.18 -7.96 9.02
N ASN A 244 -3.91 -7.85 10.13
CA ASN A 244 -5.03 -8.72 10.43
C ASN A 244 -6.17 -8.55 9.41
N ASP A 245 -6.48 -7.31 9.02
CA ASP A 245 -7.48 -7.03 7.98
C ASP A 245 -7.07 -7.57 6.62
N MET A 246 -5.82 -7.36 6.20
CA MET A 246 -5.31 -7.96 4.95
C MET A 246 -5.47 -9.48 4.94
N LEU A 247 -5.20 -10.16 6.07
CA LEU A 247 -5.40 -11.61 6.20
C LEU A 247 -6.87 -12.02 6.07
N ARG A 248 -7.81 -11.25 6.67
CA ARG A 248 -9.26 -11.48 6.54
C ARG A 248 -9.70 -11.33 5.08
N THR A 249 -9.36 -10.21 4.44
CA THR A 249 -9.74 -9.93 3.06
C THR A 249 -9.18 -10.97 2.09
N LEU A 250 -7.93 -11.41 2.26
CA LEU A 250 -7.31 -12.43 1.42
C LEU A 250 -7.98 -13.82 1.56
N LYS A 251 -8.59 -14.12 2.70
CA LYS A 251 -9.43 -15.31 2.91
C LYS A 251 -10.85 -15.17 2.35
N GLY A 252 -11.24 -13.97 1.92
CA GLY A 252 -12.62 -13.66 1.55
C GLY A 252 -13.54 -13.45 2.75
N GLU A 253 -12.99 -13.20 3.94
CA GLU A 253 -13.74 -12.77 5.12
C GLU A 253 -13.99 -11.25 5.07
N PRO A 254 -15.04 -10.73 5.72
CA PRO A 254 -15.24 -9.28 5.87
C PRO A 254 -14.05 -8.60 6.56
N ASP A 255 -13.70 -7.40 6.12
CA ASP A 255 -12.71 -6.55 6.81
C ASP A 255 -13.29 -5.91 8.08
N SER A 256 -12.43 -5.32 8.92
CA SER A 256 -12.84 -4.65 10.16
C SER A 256 -13.89 -3.57 9.92
N ILE A 257 -13.80 -2.81 8.82
CA ILE A 257 -14.76 -1.75 8.48
C ILE A 257 -16.15 -2.35 8.27
N THR A 258 -16.26 -3.38 7.44
CA THR A 258 -17.51 -4.09 7.18
C THR A 258 -18.08 -4.70 8.46
N THR A 259 -17.24 -5.33 9.29
CA THR A 259 -17.65 -5.88 10.58
C THR A 259 -18.15 -4.79 11.54
N CYS A 260 -17.46 -3.65 11.63
CA CYS A 260 -17.88 -2.53 12.48
C CYS A 260 -19.18 -1.88 11.98
N ILE A 261 -19.37 -1.74 10.67
CA ILE A 261 -20.63 -1.24 10.08
C ILE A 261 -21.79 -2.18 10.46
N GLN A 262 -21.60 -3.49 10.40
CA GLN A 262 -22.62 -4.47 10.82
C GLN A 262 -22.93 -4.35 12.32
N ALA A 263 -21.92 -4.25 13.18
CA ALA A 263 -22.11 -4.05 14.61
C ALA A 263 -22.83 -2.72 14.91
N TYR A 264 -22.51 -1.67 14.15
CA TYR A 264 -23.18 -0.37 14.26
C TYR A 264 -24.65 -0.48 13.90
N GLN A 265 -24.99 -1.14 12.78
CA GLN A 265 -26.38 -1.38 12.39
C GLN A 265 -27.16 -2.18 13.46
N GLN A 266 -26.54 -3.23 14.02
CA GLN A 266 -27.15 -4.01 15.11
C GLN A 266 -27.43 -3.17 16.36
N TYR A 267 -26.52 -2.25 16.72
CA TYR A 267 -26.75 -1.32 17.81
C TYR A 267 -27.90 -0.35 17.50
N ILE A 268 -27.97 0.19 16.27
CA ILE A 268 -29.06 1.09 15.86
C ILE A 268 -30.42 0.39 15.96
N GLU A 269 -30.52 -0.86 15.54
CA GLU A 269 -31.75 -1.66 15.61
C GLU A 269 -32.12 -2.05 17.04
N ASN A 270 -31.13 -2.44 17.85
CA ASN A 270 -31.34 -2.83 19.24
C ASN A 270 -30.25 -2.28 20.18
N PRO A 271 -30.46 -1.09 20.76
CA PRO A 271 -29.47 -0.42 21.63
C PRO A 271 -29.31 -1.07 23.01
N THR A 272 -28.70 -2.26 23.10
CA THR A 272 -28.40 -2.95 24.36
C THR A 272 -26.97 -2.70 24.83
N ALA A 273 -26.67 -2.98 26.11
CA ALA A 273 -25.31 -2.93 26.63
C ALA A 273 -24.37 -3.89 25.88
N GLU A 274 -24.88 -5.07 25.51
CA GLU A 274 -24.16 -6.08 24.76
C GLU A 274 -23.81 -5.60 23.35
N ASN A 275 -24.79 -5.05 22.62
CA ASN A 275 -24.55 -4.51 21.27
C ASN A 275 -23.61 -3.30 21.31
N LYS A 276 -23.67 -2.49 22.37
CA LYS A 276 -22.72 -1.39 22.57
C LYS A 276 -21.30 -1.91 22.72
N GLU A 277 -21.11 -2.97 23.50
CA GLU A 277 -19.80 -3.58 23.70
C GLU A 277 -19.27 -4.25 22.44
N GLN A 278 -20.12 -4.94 21.67
CA GLN A 278 -19.74 -5.48 20.35
C GLN A 278 -19.34 -4.39 19.36
N LEU A 279 -20.07 -3.26 19.34
CA LEU A 279 -19.69 -2.10 18.56
C LEU A 279 -18.34 -1.52 19.03
N ARG A 280 -18.09 -1.47 20.35
CA ARG A 280 -16.81 -0.99 20.89
C ARG A 280 -15.64 -1.86 20.44
N ILE A 281 -15.77 -3.17 20.60
CA ILE A 281 -14.75 -4.15 20.22
C ILE A 281 -14.46 -4.07 18.72
N SER A 282 -15.50 -4.04 17.88
CA SER A 282 -15.32 -3.96 16.43
C SER A 282 -14.77 -2.62 15.97
N TYR A 283 -15.15 -1.50 16.58
CA TYR A 283 -14.60 -0.17 16.27
C TYR A 283 -13.12 -0.05 16.61
N GLU A 284 -12.71 -0.58 17.77
CA GLU A 284 -11.30 -0.56 18.20
C GLU A 284 -10.41 -1.54 17.41
N ASP A 285 -11.00 -2.52 16.71
CA ASP A 285 -10.30 -3.42 15.78
C ASP A 285 -10.07 -2.77 14.40
N VAL A 286 -10.71 -1.64 14.09
CA VAL A 286 -10.50 -0.89 12.84
C VAL A 286 -9.25 -0.02 12.99
N PRO A 287 -8.27 -0.11 12.05
CA PRO A 287 -7.14 0.82 12.02
C PRO A 287 -7.60 2.27 12.03
N GLU A 288 -6.97 3.14 12.83
CA GLU A 288 -7.41 4.51 13.09
C GLU A 288 -7.66 5.33 11.81
N HIS A 289 -6.75 5.23 10.83
CA HIS A 289 -6.89 5.93 9.56
C HIS A 289 -8.07 5.44 8.70
N ASN A 290 -8.62 4.26 9.00
CA ASN A 290 -9.78 3.69 8.33
C ASN A 290 -11.10 3.93 9.09
N GLN A 291 -11.06 4.33 10.35
CA GLN A 291 -12.27 4.55 11.16
C GLN A 291 -13.22 5.55 10.51
N MET A 292 -12.68 6.58 9.83
CA MET A 292 -13.49 7.59 9.15
C MET A 292 -14.44 7.03 8.07
N TYR A 293 -14.23 5.79 7.61
CA TYR A 293 -15.07 5.14 6.59
C TYR A 293 -16.27 4.35 7.16
N ILE A 294 -16.45 4.32 8.49
CA ILE A 294 -17.53 3.54 9.13
C ILE A 294 -18.91 4.20 8.98
N GLY A 295 -18.97 5.54 8.90
CA GLY A 295 -20.23 6.27 8.65
C GLY A 295 -20.30 6.88 7.26
N ASP A 296 -21.18 7.87 7.11
CA ASP A 296 -21.33 8.57 5.83
C ASP A 296 -20.20 9.58 5.58
N MET A 297 -20.11 10.07 4.33
CA MET A 297 -19.05 11.00 3.92
C MET A 297 -19.05 12.32 4.70
N ASP A 298 -20.17 12.72 5.30
CA ASP A 298 -20.33 14.00 5.99
C ASP A 298 -19.96 13.89 7.48
N THR A 299 -20.47 12.85 8.14
CA THR A 299 -20.36 12.65 9.59
C THR A 299 -19.23 11.69 9.98
N LYS A 300 -18.72 10.89 9.03
CA LYS A 300 -17.66 9.90 9.25
C LYS A 300 -18.02 8.99 10.43
N ASP A 301 -17.09 8.72 11.33
CA ASP A 301 -17.29 7.89 12.52
C ASP A 301 -17.84 8.62 13.74
N ILE A 302 -18.14 9.92 13.64
CA ILE A 302 -18.65 10.71 14.76
C ILE A 302 -19.89 10.08 15.42
N PRO A 303 -20.90 9.57 14.69
CA PRO A 303 -22.04 8.91 15.33
C PRO A 303 -21.64 7.70 16.18
N VAL A 304 -20.67 6.90 15.71
CA VAL A 304 -20.15 5.73 16.43
C VAL A 304 -19.40 6.17 17.68
N ARG A 305 -18.52 7.16 17.57
CA ARG A 305 -17.82 7.75 18.71
C ARG A 305 -18.77 8.32 19.75
N MET A 306 -19.83 9.00 19.33
CA MET A 306 -20.84 9.53 20.25
C MET A 306 -21.55 8.43 21.04
N ILE A 307 -21.83 7.28 20.40
CA ILE A 307 -22.43 6.12 21.08
C ILE A 307 -21.47 5.52 22.09
N LEU A 308 -20.20 5.35 21.71
CA LEU A 308 -19.19 4.65 22.52
C LEU A 308 -18.65 5.52 23.67
N TYR A 309 -18.23 6.74 23.36
CA TYR A 309 -17.45 7.61 24.25
C TYR A 309 -18.23 8.81 24.79
N GLY A 310 -19.41 9.09 24.25
CA GLY A 310 -20.35 10.10 24.77
C GLY A 310 -20.72 11.19 23.76
N GLU A 311 -21.87 11.85 23.98
CA GLU A 311 -22.42 12.85 23.05
C GLU A 311 -21.48 14.05 22.80
N GLN A 312 -20.50 14.30 23.69
CA GLN A 312 -19.51 15.37 23.52
C GLN A 312 -18.59 15.15 22.30
N GLU A 313 -18.50 13.92 21.78
CA GLU A 313 -17.69 13.61 20.59
C GLU A 313 -18.14 14.39 19.33
N ILE A 314 -19.36 14.92 19.31
CA ILE A 314 -19.81 15.82 18.25
C ILE A 314 -18.94 17.08 18.11
N GLU A 315 -18.24 17.51 19.18
CA GLU A 315 -17.34 18.66 19.14
C GLU A 315 -16.09 18.42 18.28
N ASN A 316 -15.75 17.17 18.00
CA ASN A 316 -14.64 16.78 17.13
C ASN A 316 -15.02 16.85 15.63
N TRP A 317 -16.30 16.97 15.31
CA TRP A 317 -16.77 17.05 13.93
C TRP A 317 -16.47 18.42 13.29
N SER A 318 -15.90 18.42 12.09
CA SER A 318 -15.49 19.64 11.38
C SER A 318 -16.62 20.65 11.20
N HIS A 319 -17.82 20.21 10.82
CA HIS A 319 -18.98 21.09 10.62
C HIS A 319 -19.43 21.73 11.94
N TYR A 320 -19.38 20.98 13.04
CA TYR A 320 -19.69 21.51 14.36
C TYR A 320 -18.69 22.59 14.78
N ARG A 321 -17.38 22.34 14.59
CA ARG A 321 -16.30 23.30 14.89
C ARG A 321 -16.44 24.59 14.09
N VAL A 322 -16.72 24.47 12.79
CA VAL A 322 -16.91 25.63 11.91
C VAL A 322 -18.14 26.44 12.30
N ALA A 323 -19.28 25.78 12.54
CA ALA A 323 -20.50 26.45 12.98
C ALA A 323 -20.30 27.18 14.32
N LYS A 324 -19.64 26.54 15.28
CA LYS A 324 -19.29 27.13 16.59
C LYS A 324 -18.40 28.36 16.45
N GLN A 325 -17.38 28.32 15.60
CA GLN A 325 -16.50 29.46 15.33
C GLN A 325 -17.22 30.63 14.66
N ARG A 326 -18.21 30.35 13.81
CA ARG A 326 -18.99 31.37 13.10
C ARG A 326 -20.20 31.90 13.88
N GLY A 327 -20.47 31.36 15.08
CA GLY A 327 -21.67 31.69 15.84
C GLY A 327 -22.97 31.25 15.15
N GLU A 328 -22.88 30.25 14.27
CA GLU A 328 -24.01 29.70 13.53
C GLU A 328 -24.76 28.66 14.38
N LYS A 329 -25.94 28.25 13.90
CA LYS A 329 -26.70 27.17 14.53
C LYS A 329 -25.89 25.87 14.46
N LEU A 330 -25.64 25.27 15.63
CA LEU A 330 -24.87 24.05 15.74
C LEU A 330 -25.61 22.87 15.08
N PRO A 331 -24.93 22.07 14.23
CA PRO A 331 -25.53 20.88 13.66
C PRO A 331 -25.71 19.81 14.76
N VAL A 332 -26.69 18.93 14.58
CA VAL A 332 -27.05 17.91 15.56
C VAL A 332 -27.06 16.54 14.88
N ILE A 333 -26.44 15.56 15.52
CA ILE A 333 -26.50 14.16 15.13
C ILE A 333 -27.38 13.45 16.16
N LYS A 334 -28.41 12.73 15.68
CA LYS A 334 -29.27 11.93 16.54
C LYS A 334 -28.73 10.50 16.62
N ILE A 335 -28.39 10.07 17.82
CA ILE A 335 -28.03 8.68 18.11
C ILE A 335 -29.10 8.02 18.99
N PRO A 336 -29.37 6.71 18.82
CA PRO A 336 -30.28 6.01 19.72
C PRO A 336 -29.68 5.91 21.12
N LYS A 337 -30.54 6.02 22.14
CA LYS A 337 -30.12 5.84 23.54
C LYS A 337 -30.17 4.36 23.90
N GLN A 338 -29.18 3.91 24.64
CA GLN A 338 -29.14 2.58 25.22
C GLN A 338 -30.42 2.35 26.06
N LYS A 339 -31.07 1.20 25.81
CA LYS A 339 -32.29 0.77 26.51
C LYS A 339 -32.02 0.31 27.93
#